data_AF-A0A9W8QDP9-F1
#
_entry.id   AF-A0A9W8QDP9-F1
#
_cell.length_a   1.000
_cell.length_b   1.000
_cell.length_c   1.000
_cell.angle_alpha   90.00
_cell.angle_beta   90.00
_cell.angle_gamma   90.00
#
_symmetry.space_group_name_H-M   'P 1'
#
loop_
_entity.id
_entity.type
_entity.pdbx_description
1 polymer ?
#
loop_
_entity_poly.entity_id
_entity_poly.type
_entity_poly.pdbx_seq_one_letter_code
_entity_poly.pdbx_strand_id
1 'polypeptide(L)'
;MGYIGLGPEGCEVGDIICVLLGYDAPVLLRLQSRNPRTFVLIGDAFVYGLHDATALLGPVPSPWRVQVFEDDAGYLTTYRFFNPQSNVLSDEDPRFGLVEQWTRIPNPPRAPDDPVILQCFKHKQTGEVIKHDPRLSPEALIARGLSVDNFCLI
;
A
#
# COMPACT_ATOMS: atom_id res chain seq x y z
N MET A 1 -9.96 -20.65 -3.23
CA MET A 1 -9.35 -20.80 -1.89
C MET A 1 -9.60 -19.52 -1.12
N GLY A 2 -9.86 -19.59 0.18
CA GLY A 2 -10.12 -18.43 1.03
C GLY A 2 -8.85 -17.86 1.65
N TYR A 3 -8.97 -16.67 2.25
CA TYR A 3 -7.92 -16.04 3.05
C TYR A 3 -8.06 -16.43 4.54
N ILE A 4 -6.95 -16.36 5.27
CA ILE A 4 -6.90 -16.54 6.73
C ILE A 4 -6.27 -15.29 7.38
N GLY A 5 -6.74 -14.94 8.57
CA GLY A 5 -6.30 -13.73 9.26
C GLY A 5 -6.75 -13.64 10.71
N LEU A 6 -6.38 -12.54 11.36
CA LEU A 6 -6.78 -12.12 12.69
C LEU A 6 -7.47 -10.76 12.59
N GLY A 7 -8.62 -10.61 13.25
CA GLY A 7 -9.34 -9.34 13.36
C GLY A 7 -9.23 -8.74 14.76
N PRO A 8 -9.67 -7.49 14.94
CA PRO A 8 -9.76 -6.84 16.25
C PRO A 8 -10.91 -7.43 17.07
N GLU A 9 -10.94 -7.08 18.36
CA GLU A 9 -12.08 -7.42 19.23
C GLU A 9 -13.39 -6.84 18.66
N GLY A 10 -14.46 -7.63 18.72
CA GLY A 10 -15.78 -7.22 18.24
C GLY A 10 -16.02 -7.41 16.73
N CYS A 11 -15.11 -8.07 16.01
CA CYS A 11 -15.37 -8.50 14.63
C CYS A 11 -16.54 -9.49 14.56
N GLU A 12 -17.40 -9.33 13.56
CA GLU A 12 -18.60 -10.13 13.36
C GLU A 12 -18.69 -10.67 11.93
N VAL A 13 -19.46 -11.74 11.75
CA VAL A 13 -19.78 -12.26 10.42
C VAL A 13 -20.53 -11.18 9.63
N GLY A 14 -20.00 -10.82 8.47
CA GLY A 14 -20.54 -9.76 7.62
C GLY A 14 -19.68 -8.49 7.58
N ASP A 15 -18.69 -8.37 8.47
CA ASP A 15 -17.66 -7.34 8.35
C ASP A 15 -16.82 -7.56 7.09
N ILE A 16 -16.35 -6.45 6.53
CA ILE A 16 -15.66 -6.39 5.24
C ILE A 16 -14.20 -6.08 5.49
N ILE A 17 -13.30 -6.91 4.95
CA ILE A 17 -11.88 -6.61 4.89
C ILE A 17 -11.67 -5.56 3.78
N CYS A 18 -11.06 -4.44 4.14
CA CYS A 18 -10.77 -3.34 3.23
C CYS A 18 -9.27 -3.00 3.25
N VAL A 19 -8.72 -2.65 2.10
CA VAL A 19 -7.37 -2.13 1.96
C VAL A 19 -7.50 -0.64 1.66
N LEU A 20 -7.17 0.21 2.64
CA LEU A 20 -7.24 1.66 2.48
C LEU A 20 -5.98 2.18 1.79
N LEU A 21 -6.14 2.99 0.74
CA LEU A 21 -5.00 3.64 0.10
C LEU A 21 -4.36 4.63 1.07
N GLY A 22 -3.06 4.47 1.31
CA GLY A 22 -2.31 5.29 2.28
C GLY A 22 -2.30 4.76 3.71
N TYR A 23 -2.87 3.58 3.95
CA TYR A 23 -2.79 2.87 5.23
C TYR A 23 -2.01 1.56 5.07
N ASP A 24 -1.25 1.17 6.08
CA ASP A 24 -0.26 0.08 6.02
C ASP A 24 -0.81 -1.30 6.47
N ALA A 25 -2.04 -1.34 6.98
CA ALA A 25 -2.73 -2.57 7.34
C ALA A 25 -4.10 -2.69 6.63
N PRO A 26 -4.56 -3.91 6.33
CA PRO A 26 -5.98 -4.15 6.09
C PRO A 26 -6.80 -3.75 7.32
N VAL A 27 -8.02 -3.30 7.09
CA VAL A 27 -8.97 -2.95 8.17
C VAL A 27 -10.27 -3.73 8.02
N LEU A 28 -10.99 -3.88 9.13
CA LEU A 28 -12.36 -4.39 9.14
C LEU A 28 -13.35 -3.23 9.20
N LEU A 29 -14.26 -3.23 8.23
CA LEU A 29 -15.32 -2.24 8.07
C LEU A 29 -16.69 -2.89 8.24
N ARG A 30 -17.59 -2.22 8.98
CA ARG A 30 -18.99 -2.64 9.12
C ARG A 30 -19.92 -1.65 8.45
N LEU A 31 -20.75 -2.13 7.53
CA LEU A 31 -21.75 -1.29 6.85
C LEU A 31 -22.80 -0.79 7.85
N GLN A 32 -23.08 0.50 7.82
CA GLN A 32 -24.19 1.08 8.56
C GLN A 32 -25.50 0.85 7.82
N SER A 33 -26.48 0.25 8.50
CA SER A 33 -27.75 -0.16 7.89
C SER A 33 -28.54 0.99 7.24
N ARG A 34 -28.27 2.24 7.63
CA ARG A 34 -29.00 3.43 7.16
C ARG A 34 -28.39 4.09 5.92
N ASN A 35 -27.11 3.86 5.61
CA ASN A 35 -26.45 4.50 4.47
C ASN A 35 -25.51 3.52 3.77
N PRO A 36 -25.76 3.19 2.48
CA PRO A 36 -25.01 2.16 1.75
C PRO A 36 -23.52 2.48 1.51
N ARG A 37 -23.05 3.70 1.82
CA ARG A 37 -21.65 4.12 1.67
C ARG A 37 -21.00 4.62 2.96
N THR A 38 -21.61 4.31 4.11
CA THR A 38 -21.05 4.69 5.41
C THR A 38 -20.69 3.43 6.18
N PHE A 39 -19.45 3.39 6.66
CA PHE A 39 -18.89 2.25 7.36
C PHE A 39 -18.31 2.69 8.70
N VAL A 40 -18.47 1.84 9.71
CA VAL A 40 -17.72 1.97 10.96
C VAL A 40 -16.39 1.24 10.77
N LEU A 41 -15.29 1.91 11.16
CA LEU A 41 -14.00 1.26 11.30
C LEU A 41 -14.00 0.43 12.59
N ILE A 42 -13.95 -0.90 12.47
CA ILE A 42 -13.87 -1.79 13.63
C ILE A 42 -12.42 -1.84 14.14
N GLY A 43 -11.45 -1.86 13.23
CA GLY A 43 -10.02 -1.79 13.54
C GLY A 43 -9.15 -2.55 12.55
N ASP A 44 -7.87 -2.65 12.88
CA ASP A 44 -6.86 -3.30 12.04
C ASP A 44 -7.04 -4.81 11.99
N ALA A 45 -6.74 -5.37 10.83
CA ALA A 45 -6.79 -6.80 10.59
C ALA A 45 -5.47 -7.28 9.97
N PHE A 46 -4.98 -8.41 10.47
CA PHE A 46 -3.91 -9.12 9.79
C PHE A 46 -4.52 -10.17 8.85
N VAL A 47 -4.21 -10.10 7.56
CA VAL A 47 -4.67 -11.10 6.59
C VAL A 47 -3.47 -11.68 5.86
N TYR A 48 -3.18 -12.95 6.11
CA TYR A 48 -1.98 -13.62 5.59
C TYR A 48 -1.94 -13.66 4.07
N GLY A 49 -3.04 -13.45 3.33
CA GLY A 49 -2.95 -13.37 1.86
C GLY A 49 -2.88 -11.96 1.28
N LEU A 50 -2.81 -10.92 2.11
CA LEU A 50 -2.74 -9.51 1.68
C LEU A 50 -1.40 -8.83 2.02
N HIS A 51 -0.48 -9.54 2.70
CA HIS A 51 0.88 -9.08 3.01
C HIS A 51 1.77 -8.91 1.76
N ASP A 52 3.03 -8.51 1.95
CA ASP A 52 4.08 -8.49 0.91
C ASP A 52 3.67 -7.80 -0.39
N ALA A 53 3.06 -6.62 -0.24
CA ALA A 53 2.57 -5.79 -1.34
C ALA A 53 1.57 -6.51 -2.28
N THR A 54 0.94 -7.60 -1.85
CA THR A 54 0.00 -8.38 -2.68
C THR A 54 -1.39 -7.76 -2.75
N ALA A 55 -1.80 -7.02 -1.72
CA ALA A 55 -3.17 -6.54 -1.53
C ALA A 55 -3.79 -5.85 -2.76
N LEU A 56 -3.03 -5.01 -3.46
CA LEU A 56 -3.55 -4.24 -4.62
C LEU A 56 -3.27 -4.93 -5.95
N LEU A 57 -2.04 -5.40 -6.18
CA LEU A 57 -1.59 -5.85 -7.50
C LEU A 57 -1.51 -7.39 -7.64
N GLY A 58 -1.97 -8.13 -6.63
CA GLY A 58 -1.84 -9.59 -6.57
C GLY A 58 -0.42 -10.06 -6.26
N PRO A 59 -0.08 -11.35 -6.44
CA PRO A 59 1.23 -11.88 -6.10
C PRO A 59 2.39 -11.16 -6.80
N VAL A 60 3.49 -10.94 -6.07
CA VAL A 60 4.77 -10.51 -6.66
C VAL A 60 5.30 -11.65 -7.56
N PRO A 61 5.69 -11.38 -8.82
CA PRO A 61 6.08 -12.42 -9.76
C PRO A 61 7.40 -13.10 -9.36
N SER A 62 7.46 -14.43 -9.45
CA SER A 62 8.70 -15.18 -9.26
C SER A 62 9.79 -14.70 -10.26
N PRO A 63 11.06 -14.57 -9.84
CA PRO A 63 11.63 -14.95 -8.54
C PRO A 63 11.64 -13.84 -7.50
N TRP A 64 10.97 -12.71 -7.75
CA TRP A 64 10.98 -11.57 -6.85
C TRP A 64 10.30 -11.88 -5.52
N ARG A 65 10.85 -11.32 -4.43
CA ARG A 65 10.28 -11.37 -3.08
C ARG A 65 10.39 -10.02 -2.39
N VAL A 66 9.49 -9.73 -1.47
CA VAL A 66 9.58 -8.55 -0.61
C VAL A 66 10.57 -8.84 0.52
N GLN A 67 11.41 -7.86 0.84
CA GLN A 67 12.31 -7.89 1.99
C GLN A 67 12.09 -6.63 2.80
N VAL A 68 12.07 -6.81 4.11
CA VAL A 68 11.88 -5.76 5.09
C VAL A 68 13.24 -5.40 5.68
N PHE A 69 13.51 -4.10 5.75
CA PHE A 69 14.74 -3.54 6.31
C PHE A 69 14.37 -2.54 7.39
N GLU A 70 15.04 -2.65 8.52
CA GLU A 70 14.99 -1.67 9.60
C GLU A 70 16.16 -0.70 9.43
N ASP A 71 15.95 0.57 9.78
CA ASP A 71 17.06 1.50 9.94
C ASP A 71 17.84 1.23 11.25
N ASP A 72 19.01 1.84 11.39
CA ASP A 72 19.88 1.64 12.56
C ASP A 72 19.20 2.03 13.89
N ALA A 73 18.11 2.80 13.82
CA ALA A 73 17.33 3.23 14.97
C ALA A 73 16.12 2.31 15.24
N GLY A 74 15.81 1.36 14.36
CA GLY A 74 14.70 0.41 14.49
C GLY A 74 13.31 1.04 14.32
N TYR A 75 13.23 2.29 13.85
CA TYR A 75 11.97 3.03 13.72
C TYR A 75 11.41 3.04 12.30
N LEU A 76 12.27 2.88 11.30
CA LEU A 76 11.89 2.96 9.89
C LEU A 76 11.98 1.60 9.22
N THR A 77 10.83 0.99 9.05
CA THR A 77 10.67 -0.22 8.25
C THR A 77 10.49 0.18 6.79
N THR A 78 11.50 -0.06 5.96
CA THR A 78 11.37 0.07 4.50
C THR A 78 11.25 -1.32 3.87
N TYR A 79 10.39 -1.43 2.85
CA TYR A 79 10.29 -2.65 2.05
C TYR A 79 10.98 -2.45 0.71
N ARG A 80 11.70 -3.48 0.25
CA ARG A 80 12.34 -3.53 -1.06
C ARG A 80 12.03 -4.85 -1.75
N PHE A 81 12.16 -4.86 -3.06
CA PHE A 81 11.95 -6.04 -3.90
C PHE A 81 13.30 -6.65 -4.24
N PHE A 82 13.47 -7.93 -3.92
CA PHE A 82 14.71 -8.66 -4.16
C PHE A 82 14.50 -9.79 -5.16
N ASN A 83 15.35 -9.84 -6.17
CA ASN A 83 15.45 -10.94 -7.11
C ASN A 83 16.69 -11.80 -6.77
N PRO A 84 16.52 -13.03 -6.25
CA PRO A 84 17.62 -13.91 -5.87
C PRO A 84 18.39 -14.50 -7.06
N GLN A 85 17.80 -14.54 -8.26
CA GLN A 85 18.46 -15.09 -9.45
C GLN A 85 19.46 -14.09 -10.04
N SER A 86 19.09 -12.81 -10.09
CA SER A 86 19.97 -11.75 -10.57
C SER A 86 20.76 -11.06 -9.45
N ASN A 87 20.48 -11.40 -8.19
CA ASN A 87 21.00 -10.72 -6.99
C ASN A 87 20.74 -9.20 -7.01
N VAL A 88 19.56 -8.80 -7.47
CA VAL A 88 19.16 -7.38 -7.56
C VAL A 88 18.22 -7.04 -6.42
N LEU A 89 18.56 -5.98 -5.68
CA LEU A 89 17.69 -5.33 -4.71
C LEU A 89 17.20 -4.01 -5.31
N SER A 90 15.88 -3.80 -5.31
CA SER A 90 15.21 -2.68 -5.96
C SER A 90 14.23 -2.03 -4.99
N ASP A 91 14.19 -0.69 -4.96
CA ASP A 91 13.11 0.04 -4.30
C ASP A 91 11.84 0.13 -5.17
N GLU A 92 11.92 -0.30 -6.43
CA GLU A 92 10.81 -0.33 -7.39
C GLU A 92 10.16 -1.71 -7.44
N ASP A 93 8.83 -1.71 -7.38
CA ASP A 93 8.01 -2.91 -7.55
C ASP A 93 8.12 -3.46 -8.98
N PRO A 94 8.47 -4.74 -9.18
CA PRO A 94 8.63 -5.33 -10.51
C PRO A 94 7.33 -5.39 -11.32
N ARG A 95 6.16 -5.22 -10.68
CA ARG A 95 4.86 -5.15 -11.36
C ARG A 95 4.59 -3.76 -11.93
N PHE A 96 5.38 -2.76 -11.54
CA PHE A 96 5.29 -1.42 -12.11
C PHE A 96 6.30 -1.20 -13.23
N GLY A 97 5.83 -0.58 -14.30
CA GLY A 97 6.69 0.00 -15.31
C GLY A 97 7.32 1.32 -14.86
N LEU A 98 8.18 1.86 -15.73
CA LEU A 98 8.74 3.19 -15.58
C LEU A 98 7.63 4.24 -15.61
N VAL A 99 7.67 5.19 -14.68
CA VAL A 99 6.86 6.39 -14.78
C VAL A 99 7.62 7.40 -15.60
N GLU A 100 7.30 7.50 -16.89
CA GLU A 100 8.10 8.31 -17.83
C GLU A 100 8.24 9.78 -17.40
N GLN A 101 7.24 10.32 -16.72
CA GLN A 101 7.18 11.73 -16.33
C GLN A 101 7.76 12.03 -14.94
N TRP A 102 8.00 11.01 -14.12
CA TRP A 102 8.40 11.19 -12.72
C TRP A 102 9.73 10.51 -12.44
N THR A 103 10.53 11.11 -11.56
CA THR A 103 11.77 10.53 -11.05
C THR A 103 11.68 10.46 -9.53
N ARG A 104 11.94 9.28 -8.95
CA ARG A 104 12.01 9.13 -7.50
C ARG A 104 13.15 9.95 -6.92
N ILE A 105 12.89 10.65 -5.82
CA ILE A 105 13.91 11.38 -5.07
C ILE A 105 14.53 10.41 -4.05
N PRO A 106 15.82 10.09 -4.15
CA PRO A 106 16.49 9.28 -3.13
C PRO A 106 16.65 10.11 -1.85
N ASN A 107 16.38 9.49 -0.70
CA ASN A 107 16.54 10.09 0.64
C ASN A 107 15.94 11.51 0.73
N PRO A 108 14.62 11.66 0.51
CA PRO A 108 14.00 12.98 0.59
C PRO A 108 14.12 13.54 2.02
N PRO A 109 14.26 14.88 2.18
CA PRO A 109 14.24 15.50 3.49
C PRO A 109 12.90 15.20 4.17
N ARG A 110 12.96 14.85 5.46
CA ARG A 110 11.78 14.49 6.27
C ARG A 110 11.41 15.62 7.21
N ALA A 111 10.12 15.87 7.32
CA ALA A 111 9.52 16.68 8.36
C ALA A 111 8.98 15.77 9.49
N PRO A 112 8.77 16.29 10.72
CA PRO A 112 8.29 15.50 11.85
C PRO A 112 6.92 14.86 11.64
N ASP A 113 6.11 15.41 10.73
CA ASP A 113 4.78 14.95 10.36
C ASP A 113 4.77 13.96 9.17
N ASP A 114 5.94 13.61 8.61
CA ASP A 114 6.01 12.67 7.51
C ASP A 114 5.74 11.22 7.96
N PRO A 115 5.03 10.42 7.14
CA PRO A 115 4.75 9.02 7.45
C PRO A 115 6.05 8.22 7.56
N VAL A 116 6.03 7.13 8.33
CA VAL A 116 7.16 6.20 8.51
C VAL A 116 7.73 5.78 7.14
N ILE A 117 6.83 5.41 6.23
CA ILE A 117 7.15 5.09 4.84
C ILE A 117 6.90 6.32 3.96
N LEU A 118 7.98 7.03 3.61
CA LEU A 118 7.92 8.21 2.75
C LEU A 118 8.59 7.93 1.40
N GLN A 119 7.85 8.18 0.32
CA GLN A 119 8.38 8.16 -1.05
C GLN A 119 8.06 9.48 -1.74
N CYS A 120 9.09 10.13 -2.28
CA CYS A 120 8.92 11.39 -3.00
C CYS A 120 9.28 11.22 -4.48
N PHE A 121 8.50 11.86 -5.35
CA PHE A 121 8.69 11.85 -6.79
C PHE A 121 8.70 13.28 -7.31
N LYS A 122 9.62 13.56 -8.24
CA LYS A 122 9.73 14.85 -8.92
C LYS A 122 9.32 14.72 -10.38
N HIS A 123 8.42 15.58 -10.83
CA HIS A 123 8.02 15.66 -12.23
C HIS A 123 9.16 16.23 -13.07
N LYS A 124 9.51 15.56 -14.17
CA LYS A 124 10.70 15.85 -14.98
C LYS A 124 10.65 17.20 -15.70
N GLN A 125 9.45 17.65 -16.09
CA GLN A 125 9.29 18.90 -16.86
C GLN A 125 8.95 20.11 -15.99
N THR A 126 8.02 19.97 -15.06
CA THR A 126 7.52 21.07 -14.22
C THR A 126 8.35 21.27 -12.94
N GLY A 127 9.10 20.24 -12.53
CA GLY A 127 9.83 20.23 -11.27
C GLY A 127 8.94 20.06 -10.03
N GLU A 128 7.63 19.86 -10.20
CA GLU A 128 6.68 19.56 -9.12
C GLU A 128 7.12 18.33 -8.31
N VAL A 129 6.89 18.36 -6.99
CA VAL A 129 7.25 17.26 -6.08
C VAL A 129 6.00 16.76 -5.37
N ILE A 130 5.79 15.45 -5.42
CA ILE A 130 4.72 14.74 -4.70
C ILE A 130 5.32 13.75 -3.69
N LYS A 131 4.60 13.52 -2.59
CA LYS A 131 4.98 12.59 -1.49
C LYS A 131 4.25 11.23 -1.55
N HIS A 132 3.79 10.85 -2.74
CA HIS A 132 3.13 9.57 -2.98
C HIS A 132 3.60 9.01 -4.33
N ASP A 133 3.52 7.68 -4.50
CA ASP A 133 3.76 7.07 -5.80
C ASP A 133 2.60 7.40 -6.75
N PRO A 134 2.85 8.12 -7.86
CA PRO A 134 1.80 8.49 -8.80
C PRO A 134 1.13 7.27 -9.45
N ARG A 135 1.78 6.10 -9.44
CA ARG A 135 1.20 4.84 -9.95
C ARG A 135 0.16 4.25 -9.01
N LEU A 136 0.12 4.68 -7.75
CA LEU A 136 -0.82 4.23 -6.73
C LEU A 136 -1.99 5.22 -6.53
N SER A 137 -2.10 6.26 -7.38
CA SER A 137 -3.28 7.13 -7.36
C SER A 137 -4.56 6.33 -7.68
N PRO A 138 -5.73 6.75 -7.17
CA PRO A 138 -7.00 6.10 -7.50
C PRO A 138 -7.20 5.94 -9.01
N GLU A 139 -6.91 6.98 -9.79
CA GLU A 139 -7.04 7.00 -11.25
C GLU A 139 -6.10 5.99 -11.91
N ALA A 140 -4.85 5.92 -11.43
CA ALA A 140 -3.86 4.99 -11.95
C ALA A 140 -4.21 3.53 -11.62
N LEU A 141 -4.82 3.26 -10.47
CA LEU A 141 -5.30 1.93 -10.10
C LEU A 141 -6.53 1.52 -10.91
N ILE A 142 -7.49 2.43 -11.09
CA ILE A 142 -8.68 2.21 -11.94
C ILE A 142 -8.26 1.93 -13.39
N ALA A 143 -7.30 2.68 -13.92
CA ALA A 143 -6.77 2.46 -15.28
C ALA A 143 -6.10 1.08 -15.45
N ARG A 144 -5.69 0.43 -14.35
CA ARG A 144 -5.19 -0.95 -14.33
C ARG A 144 -6.29 -2.00 -14.14
N GLY A 145 -7.54 -1.59 -14.02
CA GLY A 145 -8.69 -2.49 -13.83
C GLY A 145 -8.97 -2.85 -12.38
N LEU A 146 -8.39 -2.16 -11.40
CA LEU A 146 -8.75 -2.35 -10.00
C LEU A 146 -10.07 -1.62 -9.69
N SER A 147 -10.91 -2.23 -8.85
CA SER A 147 -12.07 -1.56 -8.27
C SER A 147 -11.59 -0.66 -7.13
N VAL A 148 -11.75 0.66 -7.31
CA VAL A 148 -11.42 1.65 -6.28
C VAL A 148 -12.68 2.47 -6.02
N ASP A 149 -13.10 2.49 -4.76
CA ASP A 149 -14.34 3.15 -4.33
C ASP A 149 -14.07 4.21 -3.27
N ASN A 150 -14.91 5.24 -3.26
CA ASN A 150 -14.94 6.25 -2.20
C ASN A 150 -16.12 5.98 -1.27
N PHE A 151 -15.86 6.02 0.03
CA PHE A 151 -16.87 5.83 1.08
C PHE A 151 -16.53 6.67 2.31
N CYS A 152 -17.49 6.79 3.23
CA CYS A 152 -17.33 7.53 4.47
C CYS A 152 -17.03 6.57 5.63
N LEU A 153 -16.03 6.91 6.44
CA LEU A 153 -15.78 6.30 7.74
C LEU A 153 -16.42 7.16 8.84
N ILE A 154 -17.01 6.51 9.84
CA ILE A 154 -17.57 7.14 11.04
C ILE A 154 -17.06 6.47 12.30
#